data_AF-A0A4Q3KLI7-F1
#
_entry.id   AF-A0A4Q3KLI7-F1
#
_cell.length_a   1.000
_cell.length_b   1.000
_cell.length_c   1.000
_cell.angle_alpha   90.00
_cell.angle_beta   90.00
_cell.angle_gamma   90.00
#
_symmetry.space_group_name_H-M   'P 1'
#
loop_
_entity.id
_entity.type
_entity.pdbx_description
1 polymer ?
#
loop_
_entity_poly.entity_id
_entity_poly.type
_entity_poly.pdbx_seq_one_letter_code
_entity_poly.pdbx_strand_id
1 'polypeptide(L)'
;MRRTCKRIRQGERGLAALEFALTFPLFIAVLGFGLSLGTYLWAQQQMLSVATTAARYCAFNLPEVNNTSAMSSCATSQVATLVGMSPIVGCNSTPSVSVDFPSANSPTVTNMGLLRVTLSCQNTWYAMMDALGTNLHGDKTLTVVGTMPFITL
;
A
#
# COMPACT_ATOMS: atom_id res chain seq x y z
N MET A 1 54.75 36.83 26.59
CA MET A 1 54.21 35.46 26.41
C MET A 1 52.68 35.46 26.50
N ARG A 2 51.94 35.67 25.39
CA ARG A 2 50.46 35.47 25.33
C ARG A 2 50.02 35.27 23.87
N ARG A 3 50.10 34.04 23.34
CA ARG A 3 49.59 33.72 21.98
C ARG A 3 48.81 32.40 21.88
N THR A 4 48.56 31.69 22.98
CA THR A 4 47.97 30.35 22.97
C THR A 4 46.43 30.32 23.02
N CYS A 5 45.75 31.39 23.44
CA CYS A 5 44.28 31.39 23.58
C CYS A 5 43.48 31.42 22.27
N LYS A 6 44.07 31.83 21.13
CA LYS A 6 43.32 31.96 19.86
C LYS A 6 43.03 30.62 19.19
N ARG A 7 43.81 29.58 19.47
CA ARG A 7 43.71 28.24 18.84
C ARG A 7 42.58 27.39 19.43
N ILE A 8 42.28 27.55 20.72
CA ILE A 8 41.25 26.77 21.44
C ILE A 8 39.85 27.10 20.91
N ARG A 9 39.55 28.40 20.73
CA ARG A 9 38.27 28.87 20.16
C ARG A 9 38.02 28.43 18.70
N GLN A 10 39.06 28.09 17.94
CA GLN A 10 38.90 27.57 16.58
C GLN A 10 38.61 26.07 16.56
N GLY A 11 39.07 25.31 17.56
CA GLY A 11 38.76 23.88 17.71
C GLY A 11 37.30 23.61 18.05
N GLU A 12 36.67 24.47 18.88
CA GLU A 12 35.26 24.34 19.28
C GLU A 12 34.30 24.49 18.10
N ARG A 13 34.63 25.34 17.11
CA ARG A 13 33.82 25.52 15.89
C ARG A 13 33.95 24.32 14.94
N GLY A 14 35.11 23.67 14.90
CA GLY A 14 35.34 22.47 14.10
C GLY A 14 34.63 21.24 14.66
N LEU A 15 34.56 21.12 15.98
CA LEU A 15 33.84 20.05 16.66
C LEU A 15 32.32 20.16 16.46
N ALA A 16 31.76 21.36 16.61
CA ALA A 16 30.34 21.60 16.33
C ALA A 16 29.96 21.30 14.86
N ALA A 17 30.84 21.62 13.91
CA ALA A 17 30.63 21.27 12.50
C ALA A 17 30.61 19.75 12.27
N LEU A 18 31.45 19.00 13.00
CA LEU A 18 31.51 17.54 12.90
C LEU A 18 30.28 16.87 13.50
N GLU A 19 29.77 17.37 14.63
CA GLU A 19 28.50 16.92 15.20
C GLU A 19 27.33 17.18 14.23
N PHE A 20 27.29 18.34 13.59
CA PHE A 20 26.23 18.64 12.61
C PHE A 20 26.35 17.76 11.35
N ALA A 21 27.57 17.52 10.87
CA ALA A 21 27.83 16.67 9.71
C ALA A 21 27.42 15.20 9.94
N LEU A 22 27.49 14.70 11.18
CA LEU A 22 27.03 13.36 11.54
C LEU A 22 25.51 13.30 11.81
N THR A 23 24.95 14.33 12.43
CA THR A 23 23.53 14.34 12.82
C THR A 23 22.61 14.64 11.62
N PHE A 24 23.05 15.47 10.68
CA PHE A 24 22.28 15.84 9.50
C PHE A 24 21.89 14.65 8.60
N PRO A 25 22.79 13.75 8.17
CA PRO A 25 22.41 12.58 7.36
C PRO A 25 21.48 11.64 8.11
N LEU A 26 21.65 11.48 9.43
CA LEU A 26 20.75 10.69 10.26
C LEU A 26 19.35 11.30 10.32
N PHE A 27 19.25 12.63 10.43
CA PHE A 27 17.99 13.35 10.38
C PHE A 27 17.27 13.17 9.04
N ILE A 28 17.99 13.32 7.92
CA ILE A 28 17.43 13.10 6.58
C ILE A 28 16.97 11.64 6.40
N ALA A 29 17.73 10.67 6.89
CA ALA A 29 17.35 9.26 6.83
C ALA A 29 16.05 8.98 7.60
N VAL A 30 15.89 9.55 8.81
CA VAL A 30 14.67 9.40 9.61
C VAL A 30 13.47 10.06 8.93
N LEU A 31 13.64 11.25 8.36
CA LEU A 31 12.57 11.92 7.60
C LEU A 31 12.17 11.13 6.35
N GLY A 32 13.15 10.65 5.58
CA GLY A 32 12.91 9.83 4.39
C GLY A 32 12.18 8.53 4.72
N PHE A 33 12.53 7.90 5.84
CA PHE A 33 11.84 6.72 6.35
C PHE A 33 10.39 7.02 6.75
N GLY A 34 10.15 8.10 7.50
CA GLY A 34 8.81 8.51 7.92
C GLY A 34 7.88 8.82 6.74
N LEU A 35 8.38 9.56 5.74
CA LEU A 35 7.62 9.87 4.53
C LEU A 35 7.29 8.61 3.73
N SER A 36 8.25 7.69 3.58
CA SER A 36 8.06 6.41 2.88
C SER A 36 7.03 5.52 3.58
N LEU A 37 7.01 5.49 4.91
CA LEU A 37 5.99 4.74 5.65
C LEU A 37 4.60 5.38 5.53
N GLY A 38 4.51 6.71 5.59
CA GLY A 38 3.24 7.42 5.50
C GLY A 38 2.54 7.17 4.17
N THR A 39 3.29 7.21 3.07
CA THR A 39 2.77 6.97 1.73
C THR A 39 2.41 5.50 1.49
N TYR A 40 3.17 4.57 2.09
CA TYR A 40 2.83 3.14 2.07
C TYR A 40 1.50 2.86 2.76
N LEU A 41 1.32 3.38 3.98
CA LEU A 41 0.07 3.21 4.73
C LEU A 41 -1.11 3.87 4.01
N TRP A 42 -0.87 5.04 3.40
CA TRP A 42 -1.86 5.72 2.58
C TRP A 42 -2.31 4.87 1.37
N ALA A 43 -1.35 4.31 0.62
CA ALA A 43 -1.66 3.44 -0.52
C ALA A 43 -2.43 2.18 -0.09
N GLN A 44 -2.07 1.59 1.05
CA GLN A 44 -2.78 0.44 1.62
C GLN A 44 -4.24 0.78 1.98
N GLN A 45 -4.48 1.94 2.58
CA GLN A 45 -5.83 2.42 2.89
C GLN A 45 -6.66 2.69 1.64
N GLN A 46 -6.06 3.29 0.60
CA GLN A 46 -6.72 3.49 -0.69
C GLN A 46 -7.15 2.15 -1.31
N MET A 47 -6.26 1.17 -1.37
CA MET A 47 -6.58 -0.16 -1.92
C MET A 47 -7.67 -0.87 -1.12
N LEU A 48 -7.65 -0.77 0.22
CA LEU A 48 -8.70 -1.33 1.07
C LEU A 48 -10.06 -0.67 0.80
N SER A 49 -10.10 0.65 0.68
CA SER A 49 -11.31 1.40 0.37
C SER A 49 -11.88 1.01 -1.00
N VAL A 50 -11.03 0.88 -2.01
CA VAL A 50 -11.45 0.44 -3.35
C VAL A 50 -11.97 -1.00 -3.33
N ALA A 51 -11.24 -1.94 -2.72
CA ALA A 51 -11.64 -3.35 -2.64
C ALA A 51 -13.00 -3.51 -1.93
N THR A 52 -13.17 -2.82 -0.80
CA THR A 52 -14.42 -2.88 -0.03
C THR A 52 -15.59 -2.21 -0.75
N THR A 53 -15.36 -1.08 -1.43
CA THR A 53 -16.40 -0.41 -2.22
C THR A 53 -16.81 -1.23 -3.44
N ALA A 54 -15.86 -1.85 -4.13
CA ALA A 54 -16.13 -2.77 -5.23
C ALA A 54 -16.91 -4.01 -4.75
N ALA A 55 -16.50 -4.60 -3.63
CA ALA A 55 -17.21 -5.72 -3.02
C ALA A 55 -18.66 -5.35 -2.66
N ARG A 56 -18.88 -4.18 -2.03
CA ARG A 56 -20.24 -3.70 -1.71
C ARG A 56 -21.06 -3.54 -2.98
N TYR A 57 -20.52 -2.85 -3.98
CA TYR A 57 -21.23 -2.60 -5.23
C TYR A 57 -21.66 -3.90 -5.90
N CYS A 58 -20.78 -4.90 -5.99
CA CYS A 58 -21.13 -6.17 -6.61
C CYS A 58 -22.09 -7.01 -5.76
N ALA A 59 -21.96 -6.99 -4.44
CA ALA A 59 -22.89 -7.68 -3.54
C ALA A 59 -24.34 -7.14 -3.66
N PHE A 60 -24.52 -5.84 -3.93
CA PHE A 60 -25.84 -5.23 -4.11
C PHE A 60 -26.40 -5.40 -5.53
N ASN A 61 -25.56 -5.33 -6.56
CA ASN A 61 -26.03 -5.32 -7.96
C ASN A 61 -26.09 -6.71 -8.62
N LEU A 62 -25.47 -7.73 -8.03
CA LEU A 62 -25.51 -9.11 -8.53
C LEU A 62 -26.11 -10.03 -7.44
N PRO A 63 -27.44 -10.15 -7.38
CA PRO A 63 -28.11 -11.01 -6.40
C PRO A 63 -27.90 -12.52 -6.66
N GLU A 64 -27.52 -12.90 -7.89
CA GLU A 64 -27.26 -14.30 -8.25
C GLU A 64 -25.78 -14.67 -8.11
N VAL A 65 -25.48 -15.40 -7.04
CA VAL A 65 -24.13 -15.76 -6.56
C VAL A 65 -23.51 -16.92 -7.33
N ASN A 66 -24.29 -17.57 -8.21
CA ASN A 66 -23.87 -18.77 -8.93
C ASN A 66 -23.00 -18.44 -10.15
N ASN A 67 -22.91 -17.16 -10.55
CA ASN A 67 -22.15 -16.72 -11.70
C ASN A 67 -20.86 -15.99 -11.28
N THR A 68 -19.85 -16.77 -10.91
CA THR A 68 -18.52 -16.28 -10.53
C THR A 68 -17.91 -15.37 -11.59
N SER A 69 -18.18 -15.64 -12.87
CA SER A 69 -17.75 -14.81 -14.01
C SER A 69 -18.42 -13.44 -14.05
N ALA A 70 -19.70 -13.36 -13.70
CA ALA A 70 -20.41 -12.08 -13.64
C ALA A 70 -19.90 -11.22 -12.48
N MET A 71 -19.65 -11.83 -11.31
CA MET A 71 -19.14 -11.09 -10.17
C MET A 71 -17.68 -10.67 -10.33
N SER A 72 -16.83 -11.50 -10.95
CA SER A 72 -15.45 -11.11 -11.28
C SER A 72 -15.43 -9.97 -12.30
N SER A 73 -16.32 -10.00 -13.30
CA SER A 73 -16.48 -8.92 -14.28
C SER A 73 -16.99 -7.62 -13.62
N CYS A 74 -17.92 -7.71 -12.68
CA CYS A 74 -18.37 -6.55 -11.90
C CYS A 74 -17.25 -5.96 -11.05
N ALA A 75 -16.53 -6.81 -10.30
CA ALA A 75 -15.46 -6.34 -9.41
C ALA A 75 -14.32 -5.72 -10.21
N THR A 76 -13.91 -6.34 -11.32
CA THR A 76 -12.88 -5.80 -12.21
C THR A 76 -13.30 -4.46 -12.82
N SER A 77 -14.52 -4.36 -13.36
CA SER A 77 -15.04 -3.09 -13.91
C SER A 77 -15.10 -2.00 -12.84
N GLN A 78 -15.61 -2.31 -11.65
CA GLN A 78 -15.79 -1.31 -10.61
C GLN A 78 -14.47 -0.84 -10.01
N VAL A 79 -13.50 -1.76 -9.86
CA VAL A 79 -12.13 -1.39 -9.49
C VAL A 79 -11.51 -0.51 -10.56
N ALA A 80 -11.67 -0.83 -11.85
CA ALA A 80 -11.16 0.00 -12.94
C ALA A 80 -11.76 1.41 -12.92
N THR A 81 -13.07 1.55 -12.66
CA THR A 81 -13.72 2.86 -12.51
C THR A 81 -13.19 3.63 -11.31
N LEU A 82 -13.10 3.00 -10.13
CA LEU A 82 -12.63 3.65 -8.91
C LEU A 82 -11.17 4.09 -9.02
N VAL A 83 -10.31 3.25 -9.62
CA VAL A 83 -8.89 3.56 -9.87
C VAL A 83 -8.74 4.62 -10.96
N GLY A 84 -9.60 4.62 -11.98
CA GLY A 84 -9.62 5.67 -13.01
C GLY A 84 -10.01 7.05 -12.47
N MET A 85 -10.85 7.11 -11.44
CA MET A 85 -11.22 8.36 -10.76
C MET A 85 -10.18 8.80 -9.73
N SER A 86 -9.58 7.85 -9.01
CA SER A 86 -8.57 8.10 -7.99
C SER A 86 -7.44 7.08 -8.11
N PRO A 87 -6.36 7.42 -8.83
CA PRO A 87 -5.22 6.53 -9.01
C PRO A 87 -4.62 6.15 -7.66
N ILE A 88 -4.35 4.85 -7.47
CA ILE A 88 -3.68 4.35 -6.27
C ILE A 88 -2.23 4.82 -6.31
N VAL A 89 -1.82 5.58 -5.29
CA VAL A 89 -0.46 6.13 -5.22
C VAL A 89 0.56 5.01 -5.09
N GLY A 90 1.57 5.01 -5.96
CA GLY A 90 2.66 4.01 -5.95
C GLY A 90 2.33 2.69 -6.62
N CYS A 91 1.20 2.60 -7.30
CA CYS A 91 0.79 1.45 -8.08
C CYS A 91 1.19 1.66 -9.56
N ASN A 92 2.10 0.82 -10.07
CA ASN A 92 2.69 0.99 -11.41
C ASN A 92 1.89 0.36 -12.54
N SER A 93 0.88 -0.45 -12.20
CA SER A 93 0.06 -1.20 -13.13
C SER A 93 -1.39 -1.16 -12.70
N THR A 94 -2.29 -1.56 -13.58
CA THR A 94 -3.69 -1.79 -13.18
C THR A 94 -3.72 -2.88 -12.12
N PRO A 95 -4.38 -2.66 -10.96
CA PRO A 95 -4.42 -3.67 -9.92
C PRO A 95 -5.14 -4.91 -10.43
N SER A 96 -4.55 -6.08 -10.24
CA SER A 96 -5.22 -7.32 -10.56
C SER A 96 -6.28 -7.62 -9.51
N VAL A 97 -7.45 -8.03 -9.97
CA VAL A 97 -8.62 -8.31 -9.12
C VAL A 97 -8.85 -9.82 -9.13
N SER A 98 -8.85 -10.44 -7.94
CA SER A 98 -9.34 -11.81 -7.76
C SER A 98 -10.59 -11.76 -6.91
N VAL A 99 -11.58 -12.58 -7.26
CA VAL A 99 -12.82 -12.68 -6.49
C VAL A 99 -13.00 -14.12 -6.05
N ASP A 100 -13.02 -14.33 -4.73
CA ASP A 100 -13.26 -15.64 -4.14
C ASP A 100 -14.66 -15.70 -3.51
N PHE A 101 -15.34 -16.81 -3.80
CA PHE A 101 -16.64 -17.18 -3.24
C PHE A 101 -16.52 -18.46 -2.44
N PRO A 102 -17.20 -18.59 -1.28
CA PRO A 102 -17.44 -19.92 -0.74
C PRO A 102 -18.25 -20.71 -1.76
N SER A 103 -17.71 -21.80 -2.28
CA SER A 103 -18.40 -22.60 -3.28
C SER A 103 -19.70 -23.18 -2.70
N ALA A 104 -20.72 -23.32 -3.55
CA ALA A 104 -22.01 -23.92 -3.24
C ALA A 104 -21.93 -25.38 -2.73
N ASN A 105 -20.73 -25.98 -2.67
CA ASN A 105 -20.50 -27.33 -2.19
C ASN A 105 -20.26 -27.41 -0.68
N SER A 106 -20.26 -26.29 0.06
CA SER A 106 -20.32 -26.34 1.51
C SER A 106 -21.77 -26.62 1.93
N PRO A 107 -22.09 -27.73 2.61
CA PRO A 107 -23.46 -28.09 3.03
C PRO A 107 -24.04 -27.17 4.12
N THR A 108 -23.46 -25.98 4.29
CA THR A 108 -23.74 -24.99 5.34
C THR A 108 -23.98 -23.60 4.75
N VAL A 109 -24.35 -23.48 3.47
CA VAL A 109 -24.80 -22.19 2.92
C VAL A 109 -26.26 -21.95 3.29
N THR A 110 -26.48 -21.55 4.55
CA THR A 110 -27.71 -20.86 4.95
C THR A 110 -27.60 -19.41 4.49
N ASN A 111 -28.02 -19.09 3.26
CA ASN A 111 -28.31 -17.75 2.72
C ASN A 111 -27.32 -16.60 2.98
N MET A 112 -26.11 -16.85 3.51
CA MET A 112 -25.13 -15.85 3.89
C MET A 112 -23.75 -16.29 3.41
N GLY A 113 -23.18 -15.53 2.47
CA GLY A 113 -21.83 -15.78 1.96
C GLY A 113 -20.91 -14.58 2.15
N LEU A 114 -19.60 -14.81 2.04
CA LEU A 114 -18.57 -13.77 2.09
C LEU A 114 -18.00 -13.58 0.68
N LEU A 115 -18.25 -12.42 0.08
CA LEU A 115 -17.58 -12.00 -1.14
C LEU A 115 -16.20 -11.47 -0.75
N ARG A 116 -15.13 -12.06 -1.30
CA ARG A 116 -13.76 -11.58 -1.11
C ARG A 116 -13.25 -10.98 -2.41
N VAL A 117 -12.89 -9.70 -2.39
CA VAL A 117 -12.24 -9.01 -3.51
C VAL A 117 -10.79 -8.74 -3.10
N THR A 118 -9.87 -9.43 -3.76
CA THR A 118 -8.44 -9.27 -3.57
C THR A 118 -7.90 -8.34 -4.66
N LEU A 119 -7.28 -7.24 -4.24
CA LEU A 119 -6.54 -6.34 -5.10
C LEU A 119 -5.06 -6.58 -4.90
N SER A 120 -4.32 -6.73 -5.99
CA SER A 120 -2.86 -6.71 -5.95
C SER A 120 -2.26 -5.77 -6.97
N CYS A 121 -1.24 -5.03 -6.54
CA CYS A 121 -0.51 -4.12 -7.42
C CYS A 121 0.99 -4.20 -7.17
N GLN A 122 1.78 -4.04 -8.23
CA GLN A 122 3.22 -3.85 -8.14
C GLN A 122 3.54 -2.44 -7.65
N ASN A 123 4.29 -2.36 -6.56
CA ASN A 123 4.57 -1.13 -5.88
C ASN A 123 6.02 -0.65 -6.16
N THR A 124 6.19 0.61 -6.60
CA THR A 124 7.51 1.19 -6.96
C THR A 124 8.35 1.69 -5.80
N TRP A 125 7.80 1.74 -4.59
CA TRP A 125 8.47 2.34 -3.44
C TRP A 125 9.79 1.63 -3.08
N TYR A 126 9.97 0.38 -3.52
CA TYR A 126 11.22 -0.38 -3.34
C TYR A 126 12.40 0.14 -4.17
N ALA A 127 12.17 0.86 -5.26
CA ALA A 127 13.25 1.42 -6.09
C ALA A 127 14.08 2.50 -5.36
N MET A 128 13.49 3.18 -4.36
CA MET A 128 14.19 4.20 -3.57
C MET A 128 15.01 3.58 -2.41
N MET A 129 14.61 2.41 -1.91
CA MET A 129 15.42 1.61 -0.96
C MET A 129 16.58 0.89 -1.67
N ASP A 130 16.47 0.64 -2.98
CA ASP A 130 17.53 0.05 -3.79
C ASP A 130 18.76 0.99 -3.93
N ALA A 131 18.55 2.31 -3.81
CA ALA A 131 19.64 3.30 -3.73
C ALA A 131 20.52 3.16 -2.47
N LEU A 132 20.05 2.41 -1.46
CA LEU A 132 20.82 2.05 -0.26
C LEU A 132 21.55 0.70 -0.39
N GLY A 133 21.57 0.09 -1.59
CA GLY A 133 22.39 -1.10 -1.90
C GLY A 133 21.84 -2.42 -1.38
N THR A 134 20.64 -2.43 -0.79
CA THR A 134 19.93 -3.68 -0.52
C THR A 134 19.28 -4.12 -1.81
N ASN A 135 19.85 -5.10 -2.52
CA ASN A 135 19.27 -5.79 -3.68
C ASN A 135 17.92 -6.45 -3.31
N LEU A 136 16.91 -5.63 -2.99
CA LEU A 136 15.52 -5.99 -2.83
C LEU A 136 14.82 -5.73 -4.16
N HIS A 137 15.48 -6.12 -5.26
CA HIS A 137 14.88 -6.29 -6.57
C HIS A 137 13.84 -7.39 -6.44
N GLY A 138 12.60 -6.98 -6.30
CA GLY A 138 11.47 -7.88 -6.37
C GLY A 138 10.23 -7.02 -6.38
N ASP A 139 9.44 -7.14 -7.44
CA ASP A 139 8.08 -6.64 -7.49
C ASP A 139 7.33 -7.10 -6.23
N LYS A 140 7.33 -6.27 -5.20
CA LYS A 140 6.56 -6.55 -3.99
C LYS A 140 5.14 -6.16 -4.31
N THR A 141 4.32 -7.18 -4.49
CA THR A 141 2.90 -7.03 -4.71
C THR A 141 2.24 -6.63 -3.40
N LEU A 142 1.63 -5.45 -3.38
CA LEU A 142 0.79 -5.05 -2.25
C LEU A 142 -0.57 -5.70 -2.45
N THR A 143 -0.92 -6.64 -1.57
CA THR A 143 -2.19 -7.39 -1.61
C THR A 143 -3.12 -6.88 -0.51
N VAL A 144 -4.36 -6.56 -0.88
CA VAL A 144 -5.40 -6.17 0.08
C VAL A 144 -6.67 -6.95 -0.24
N VAL A 145 -7.36 -7.41 0.81
CA VAL A 145 -8.60 -8.16 0.68
C VAL A 145 -9.74 -7.35 1.29
N GLY A 146 -10.68 -6.92 0.46
CA GLY A 146 -11.97 -6.41 0.90
C GLY A 146 -12.95 -7.57 1.03
N THR A 147 -13.64 -7.68 2.17
CA THR A 147 -14.68 -8.70 2.35
C THR A 147 -16.02 -8.04 2.64
N MET A 148 -17.09 -8.58 2.05
CA MET A 148 -18.46 -8.14 2.33
C MET A 148 -19.37 -9.35 2.51
N PRO A 149 -20.20 -9.36 3.58
CA PRO A 149 -21.28 -10.32 3.69
C PRO A 149 -22.36 -9.99 2.66
N PHE A 150 -22.95 -11.01 2.06
CA PHE A 150 -24.11 -10.88 1.20
C PHE A 150 -25.17 -11.91 1.58
N ILE A 151 -26.43 -11.59 1.29
CA ILE A 151 -27.57 -12.47 1.53
C ILE A 151 -28.18 -12.83 0.18
N THR A 152 -28.31 -14.13 -0.10
CA THR A 152 -29.07 -14.63 -1.26
C THR A 152 -30.52 -14.77 -0.83
N LEU A 153 -31.42 -14.05 -1.52
CA LEU A 153 -32.87 -14.14 -1.33
C LEU A 153 -33.46 -15.31 -2.11
#